data_AF-A0A497K4T6-F1
#
_entry.id   AF-A0A497K4T6-F1
#
_cell.length_a   1.000
_cell.length_b   1.000
_cell.length_c   1.000
_cell.angle_alpha   90.00
_cell.angle_beta   90.00
_cell.angle_gamma   90.00
#
_symmetry.space_group_name_H-M   'P 1'
#
loop_
_entity.id
_entity.type
_entity.pdbx_description
1 polymer ?
#
loop_
_entity_poly.entity_id
_entity_poly.type
_entity_poly.pdbx_seq_one_letter_code
_entity_poly.pdbx_strand_id
1 'polypeptide(L)'
;MTVTASAIKVWDAESTSNWTTNKGDVYSGWQREGSYCLGDQVSQTSFTEVYDYYGATGSYLNVSGKFVTFWVLLWGSPNTLANAGVGYYLEDSAGNAVILHLGGSDKGGMYYGAYGWQCFSFYADATYLQNNVTYTQSAGSAFPDLTNLEKVGVHFNITSKAVGTSPNVMWDVCYALDYVTITGGSDTTPLTFDDIVSADDTNAWGIISEIETGTYFVQGKFRFGDTTNDTYFVDKGKLVIFKDTWVPDGFHEFDIYRGSANTTVFQLGEKSDSAGINGCVVRAPSDKRFVLDAYTNYDVTSMSAGDVGLYGSSFYYMYQGKLPDSSNGEVLTCNFINSGLLYAYQTTIQGTNFIGSEERALWIPTNHNVSDSNFIGNYVAVYLDTEGDYTFDALIFSGNTYDIENATSGTINVNCVNGSNPTTVLNSGGGTTNIINTVYVTVYVKDKDLNPIENARVWVYNLDDATEIMNTYTDADGVAQTTVNYQGDRNLEIRVRKSSPTEGTRYIPVRTYGTLTSSGFTTTVIMYPDTVAL
;
A
#
# COMPACT_ATOMS: atom_id res chain seq x y z
N MET A 1 -15.50 -18.60 -14.13
CA MET A 1 -14.25 -17.84 -14.02
C MET A 1 -14.20 -16.90 -15.20
N THR A 2 -14.21 -15.60 -14.94
CA THR A 2 -14.23 -14.59 -15.99
C THR A 2 -13.13 -13.59 -15.68
N VAL A 3 -11.95 -13.86 -16.21
CA VAL A 3 -10.88 -12.84 -16.30
C VAL A 3 -10.97 -12.25 -17.69
N THR A 4 -11.25 -10.96 -17.78
CA THR A 4 -11.48 -10.25 -19.04
C THR A 4 -10.74 -8.93 -19.04
N ALA A 5 -10.23 -8.51 -20.19
CA ALA A 5 -9.59 -7.21 -20.34
C ALA A 5 -10.53 -6.16 -20.94
N SER A 6 -10.50 -4.93 -20.41
CA SER A 6 -10.99 -3.76 -21.14
C SER A 6 -9.93 -3.37 -22.16
N ALA A 7 -9.91 -4.07 -23.31
CA ALA A 7 -8.84 -3.97 -24.30
C ALA A 7 -9.36 -3.66 -25.70
N ILE A 8 -8.63 -2.78 -26.38
CA ILE A 8 -8.69 -2.58 -27.83
C ILE A 8 -7.53 -3.38 -28.41
N LYS A 9 -7.82 -4.36 -29.28
CA LYS A 9 -6.77 -5.01 -30.09
C LYS A 9 -6.33 -4.02 -31.16
N VAL A 10 -5.09 -3.53 -31.04
CA VAL A 10 -4.55 -2.49 -31.90
C VAL A 10 -4.09 -3.08 -33.23
N TRP A 11 -3.38 -4.20 -33.17
CA TRP A 11 -3.04 -5.05 -34.30
C TRP A 11 -2.71 -6.46 -33.81
N ASP A 12 -2.80 -7.42 -34.71
CA ASP A 12 -2.29 -8.77 -34.54
C ASP A 12 -1.49 -9.20 -35.77
N ALA A 13 -0.71 -10.26 -35.60
CA ALA A 13 0.11 -10.84 -36.64
C ALA A 13 -0.69 -11.77 -37.56
N GLU A 14 -1.97 -12.07 -37.31
CA GLU A 14 -2.77 -13.04 -38.07
C GLU A 14 -3.12 -12.57 -39.50
N SER A 15 -2.52 -11.46 -39.95
CA SER A 15 -2.54 -11.00 -41.34
C SER A 15 -1.33 -10.14 -41.67
N THR A 16 -0.79 -10.31 -42.88
CA THR A 16 0.21 -9.39 -43.46
C THR A 16 -0.43 -8.18 -44.16
N SER A 17 -1.76 -8.07 -44.11
CA SER A 17 -2.48 -6.93 -44.69
C SER A 17 -2.36 -5.70 -43.80
N ASN A 18 -2.45 -4.51 -44.40
CA ASN A 18 -2.33 -3.19 -43.73
C ASN A 18 -0.97 -2.88 -43.09
N TRP A 19 -0.04 -3.84 -43.04
CA TRP A 19 1.37 -3.55 -42.84
C TRP A 19 1.94 -2.90 -44.13
N THR A 20 2.64 -1.78 -43.98
CA THR A 20 2.92 -0.87 -45.11
C THR A 20 4.37 -0.83 -45.57
N THR A 21 5.32 -1.36 -44.79
CA THR A 21 6.75 -1.29 -45.13
C THR A 21 7.21 -2.59 -45.77
N ASN A 22 7.57 -3.60 -44.98
CA ASN A 22 8.09 -4.90 -45.42
C ASN A 22 7.14 -6.06 -45.07
N LYS A 23 6.07 -5.82 -44.30
CA LYS A 23 5.02 -6.78 -43.90
C LYS A 23 5.47 -7.97 -43.05
N GLY A 24 6.78 -8.18 -42.90
CA GLY A 24 7.37 -9.33 -42.22
C GLY A 24 7.07 -10.67 -42.92
N ASP A 25 7.91 -11.66 -42.64
CA ASP A 25 7.61 -13.05 -42.95
C ASP A 25 6.81 -13.70 -41.81
N VAL A 26 6.09 -14.76 -42.14
CA VAL A 26 5.22 -15.50 -41.20
C VAL A 26 6.00 -16.62 -40.51
N TYR A 27 5.90 -16.70 -39.18
CA TYR A 27 6.54 -17.72 -38.35
C TYR A 27 5.53 -18.35 -37.37
N SER A 28 5.56 -19.67 -37.16
CA SER A 28 4.53 -20.38 -36.37
C SER A 28 5.13 -21.43 -35.44
N GLY A 29 4.36 -21.79 -34.40
CA GLY A 29 4.70 -22.81 -33.41
C GLY A 29 5.19 -22.26 -32.07
N TRP A 30 5.35 -20.95 -31.95
CA TRP A 30 5.82 -20.26 -30.75
C TRP A 30 5.32 -18.81 -30.65
N GLN A 31 4.28 -18.46 -31.40
CA GLN A 31 3.60 -17.16 -31.30
C GLN A 31 2.96 -16.98 -29.91
N ARG A 32 2.71 -15.73 -29.52
CA ARG A 32 1.98 -15.36 -28.30
C ARG A 32 0.48 -15.50 -28.45
N GLU A 33 -0.07 -15.13 -29.61
CA GLU A 33 -1.49 -15.25 -29.91
C GLU A 33 -1.69 -15.89 -31.28
N GLY A 34 -2.82 -16.56 -31.49
CA GLY A 34 -3.22 -17.03 -32.81
C GLY A 34 -2.38 -18.17 -33.37
N SER A 35 -2.20 -18.17 -34.68
CA SER A 35 -1.56 -19.23 -35.48
C SER A 35 -0.11 -18.90 -35.84
N TYR A 36 0.25 -17.63 -35.91
CA TYR A 36 1.60 -17.21 -36.30
C TYR A 36 1.95 -15.79 -35.84
N CYS A 37 3.25 -15.49 -35.78
CA CYS A 37 3.78 -14.15 -35.60
C CYS A 37 4.46 -13.65 -36.89
N LEU A 38 4.76 -12.34 -36.93
CA LEU A 38 5.50 -11.72 -38.02
C LEU A 38 6.94 -11.46 -37.59
N GLY A 39 7.89 -11.57 -38.51
CA GLY A 39 9.28 -11.27 -38.23
C GLY A 39 10.07 -10.85 -39.44
N ASP A 40 11.18 -10.15 -39.20
CA ASP A 40 12.07 -9.69 -40.27
C ASP A 40 13.53 -9.80 -39.83
N GLN A 41 14.43 -9.69 -40.81
CA GLN A 41 15.85 -9.60 -40.61
C GLN A 41 16.31 -8.13 -40.69
N VAL A 42 16.55 -7.54 -39.52
CA VAL A 42 17.02 -6.16 -39.39
C VAL A 42 18.55 -6.12 -39.33
N SER A 43 19.21 -5.35 -40.19
CA SER A 43 20.68 -5.26 -40.25
C SER A 43 21.20 -3.86 -39.92
N GLN A 44 21.91 -3.69 -38.78
CA GLN A 44 22.75 -2.51 -38.45
C GLN A 44 22.11 -1.11 -38.67
N THR A 45 20.79 -1.03 -38.76
CA THR A 45 20.00 0.19 -38.96
C THR A 45 18.69 0.09 -38.20
N SER A 46 18.04 1.23 -37.99
CA SER A 46 16.64 1.30 -37.57
C SER A 46 15.72 0.61 -38.57
N PHE A 47 14.75 -0.13 -38.06
CA PHE A 47 13.66 -0.73 -38.81
C PHE A 47 12.34 -0.36 -38.12
N THR A 48 11.36 0.06 -38.90
CA THR A 48 10.01 0.36 -38.42
C THR A 48 9.02 -0.35 -39.33
N GLU A 49 8.21 -1.22 -38.75
CA GLU A 49 7.08 -1.81 -39.46
C GLU A 49 5.80 -1.12 -38.98
N VAL A 50 5.04 -0.57 -39.93
CA VAL A 50 3.89 0.30 -39.66
C VAL A 50 2.61 -0.37 -40.10
N TYR A 51 1.69 -0.52 -39.15
CA TYR A 51 0.32 -0.96 -39.35
C TYR A 51 -0.59 0.24 -39.62
N ASP A 52 -1.20 0.24 -40.80
CA ASP A 52 -2.23 1.20 -41.22
C ASP A 52 -3.58 0.84 -40.57
N TYR A 53 -3.78 1.34 -39.36
CA TYR A 53 -4.98 1.06 -38.57
C TYR A 53 -6.23 1.64 -39.22
N TYR A 54 -6.14 2.85 -39.77
CA TYR A 54 -7.26 3.48 -40.47
C TYR A 54 -7.62 2.71 -41.75
N GLY A 55 -6.63 2.29 -42.54
CA GLY A 55 -6.85 1.44 -43.71
C GLY A 55 -7.51 0.11 -43.36
N ALA A 56 -7.15 -0.47 -42.20
CA ALA A 56 -7.71 -1.73 -41.72
C ALA A 56 -9.17 -1.62 -41.21
N THR A 57 -9.48 -0.56 -40.46
CA THR A 57 -10.72 -0.46 -39.68
C THR A 57 -11.71 0.59 -40.20
N GLY A 58 -11.25 1.51 -41.05
CA GLY A 58 -12.00 2.68 -41.49
C GLY A 58 -12.24 3.72 -40.40
N SER A 59 -11.53 3.64 -39.27
CA SER A 59 -11.66 4.55 -38.11
C SER A 59 -10.30 4.89 -37.52
N TYR A 60 -10.19 6.06 -36.89
CA TYR A 60 -8.98 6.43 -36.16
C TYR A 60 -8.93 5.73 -34.80
N LEU A 61 -7.72 5.38 -34.37
CA LEU A 61 -7.47 4.74 -33.10
C LEU A 61 -7.34 5.80 -31.99
N ASN A 62 -8.10 5.60 -30.91
CA ASN A 62 -7.96 6.38 -29.68
C ASN A 62 -7.29 5.51 -28.60
N VAL A 63 -6.04 5.84 -28.26
CA VAL A 63 -5.32 5.23 -27.14
C VAL A 63 -5.06 6.21 -26.00
N SER A 64 -5.55 7.45 -26.09
CA SER A 64 -5.34 8.45 -25.05
C SER A 64 -5.85 7.95 -23.69
N GLY A 65 -4.97 7.94 -22.70
CA GLY A 65 -5.26 7.43 -21.35
C GLY A 65 -5.32 5.90 -21.24
N LYS A 66 -4.86 5.16 -22.25
CA LYS A 66 -4.78 3.68 -22.22
C LYS A 66 -3.35 3.21 -21.92
N PHE A 67 -3.25 2.01 -21.38
CA PHE A 67 -1.99 1.29 -21.23
C PHE A 67 -1.76 0.41 -22.45
N VAL A 68 -0.74 0.74 -23.24
CA VAL A 68 -0.43 0.01 -24.47
C VAL A 68 0.60 -1.07 -24.16
N THR A 69 0.35 -2.29 -24.61
CA THR A 69 1.26 -3.45 -24.51
C THR A 69 1.50 -4.01 -25.90
N PHE A 70 2.72 -4.48 -26.17
CA PHE A 70 3.04 -5.17 -27.41
C PHE A 70 4.14 -6.20 -27.21
N TRP A 71 3.97 -7.35 -27.88
CA TRP A 71 4.89 -8.47 -27.78
C TRP A 71 5.93 -8.44 -28.90
N VAL A 72 7.19 -8.57 -28.52
CA VAL A 72 8.31 -8.73 -29.44
C VAL A 72 9.21 -9.88 -29.03
N LEU A 73 9.84 -10.52 -30.01
CA LEU A 73 10.89 -11.50 -29.79
C LEU A 73 12.20 -10.96 -30.36
N LEU A 74 13.23 -10.94 -29.52
CA LEU A 74 14.53 -10.36 -29.86
C LEU A 74 15.59 -11.47 -29.87
N TRP A 75 15.95 -11.93 -31.06
CA TRP A 75 17.08 -12.85 -31.26
C TRP A 75 18.35 -12.13 -31.71
N GLY A 76 18.21 -10.91 -32.23
CA GLY A 76 19.31 -9.97 -32.41
C GLY A 76 19.63 -9.21 -31.13
N SER A 77 20.81 -8.59 -31.08
CA SER A 77 21.19 -7.71 -29.98
C SER A 77 20.62 -6.30 -30.20
N PRO A 78 19.55 -5.90 -29.48
CA PRO A 78 19.03 -4.55 -29.59
C PRO A 78 20.09 -3.54 -29.16
N ASN A 79 20.04 -2.34 -29.72
CA ASN A 79 20.80 -1.20 -29.24
C ASN A 79 20.28 -0.77 -27.84
N THR A 80 20.91 0.23 -27.23
CA THR A 80 20.46 0.77 -25.95
C THR A 80 19.13 1.50 -26.07
N LEU A 81 18.44 1.69 -24.94
CA LEU A 81 17.21 2.47 -24.83
C LEU A 81 17.35 3.85 -25.47
N ALA A 82 18.43 4.56 -25.19
CA ALA A 82 18.68 5.90 -25.72
C ALA A 82 18.79 5.95 -27.26
N ASN A 83 18.96 4.81 -27.93
CA ASN A 83 19.04 4.68 -29.37
C ASN A 83 17.82 3.96 -29.96
N ALA A 84 16.70 3.90 -29.24
CA ALA A 84 15.49 3.19 -29.64
C ALA A 84 15.74 1.70 -29.97
N GLY A 85 16.51 0.99 -29.15
CA GLY A 85 16.76 -0.45 -29.34
C GLY A 85 15.48 -1.24 -29.64
N VAL A 86 14.45 -1.00 -28.82
CA VAL A 86 13.05 -1.35 -29.07
C VAL A 86 12.22 -0.08 -28.90
N GLY A 87 11.31 0.16 -29.84
CA GLY A 87 10.43 1.32 -29.80
C GLY A 87 9.05 1.05 -30.36
N TYR A 88 8.20 2.07 -30.28
CA TYR A 88 6.84 2.03 -30.79
C TYR A 88 6.56 3.25 -31.66
N TYR A 89 6.02 3.02 -32.86
CA TYR A 89 5.68 4.05 -33.82
C TYR A 89 4.24 4.52 -33.62
N LEU A 90 4.03 5.84 -33.66
CA LEU A 90 2.73 6.49 -33.56
C LEU A 90 2.65 7.56 -34.66
N GLU A 91 1.58 7.56 -35.47
CA GLU A 91 1.27 8.59 -36.46
C GLU A 91 -0.21 9.00 -36.35
N ASP A 92 -0.47 10.31 -36.21
CA ASP A 92 -1.82 10.87 -36.20
C ASP A 92 -2.36 11.16 -37.61
N SER A 93 -3.65 11.46 -37.70
CA SER A 93 -4.32 11.83 -38.96
C SER A 93 -3.79 13.12 -39.61
N ALA A 94 -2.96 13.90 -38.91
CA ALA A 94 -2.32 15.10 -39.43
C ALA A 94 -0.90 14.81 -39.98
N GLY A 95 -0.44 13.55 -39.92
CA GLY A 95 0.87 13.11 -40.39
C GLY A 95 2.01 13.46 -39.43
N ASN A 96 1.71 13.80 -38.18
CA ASN A 96 2.74 13.89 -37.14
C ASN A 96 3.08 12.48 -36.69
N ALA A 97 4.36 12.11 -36.74
CA ALA A 97 4.81 10.78 -36.34
C ALA A 97 6.02 10.81 -35.43
N VAL A 98 6.02 9.93 -34.42
CA VAL A 98 7.13 9.73 -33.49
C VAL A 98 7.45 8.25 -33.30
N ILE A 99 8.69 7.97 -32.92
CA ILE A 99 9.11 6.68 -32.38
C ILE A 99 9.42 6.89 -30.90
N LEU A 100 8.66 6.24 -30.04
CA LEU A 100 8.94 6.19 -28.60
C LEU A 100 10.07 5.19 -28.33
N HIS A 101 11.04 5.58 -27.51
CA HIS A 101 12.15 4.71 -27.11
C HIS A 101 11.73 3.97 -25.84
N LEU A 102 11.39 2.69 -25.96
CA LEU A 102 10.75 1.96 -24.86
C LEU A 102 11.64 0.90 -24.23
N GLY A 103 12.63 0.43 -24.98
CA GLY A 103 13.55 -0.61 -24.51
C GLY A 103 14.85 -0.67 -25.29
N GLY A 104 15.70 -1.59 -24.86
CA GLY A 104 17.00 -1.84 -25.46
C GLY A 104 17.79 -2.88 -24.66
N SER A 105 19.06 -3.05 -24.99
CA SER A 105 19.97 -3.98 -24.28
C SER A 105 20.10 -3.70 -22.77
N ASP A 106 19.79 -2.48 -22.35
CA ASP A 106 19.87 -1.94 -20.99
C ASP A 106 18.50 -1.74 -20.31
N LYS A 107 17.38 -1.96 -21.04
CA LYS A 107 16.01 -1.94 -20.49
C LYS A 107 15.14 -2.96 -21.24
N GLY A 108 14.98 -4.14 -20.67
CA GLY A 108 14.15 -5.22 -21.22
C GLY A 108 12.68 -5.13 -20.82
N GLY A 109 11.81 -5.77 -21.60
CA GLY A 109 10.38 -5.88 -21.30
C GLY A 109 10.07 -6.95 -20.24
N MET A 110 8.78 -7.22 -20.02
CA MET A 110 8.35 -8.36 -19.21
C MET A 110 8.52 -9.66 -20.00
N TYR A 111 9.33 -10.58 -19.47
CA TYR A 111 9.63 -11.85 -20.13
C TYR A 111 8.47 -12.83 -20.08
N TYR A 112 8.38 -13.64 -21.12
CA TYR A 112 7.46 -14.76 -21.22
C TYR A 112 8.07 -15.99 -21.87
N GLY A 113 7.85 -17.13 -21.21
CA GLY A 113 8.09 -18.46 -21.75
C GLY A 113 9.55 -18.77 -22.11
N ALA A 114 9.77 -19.99 -22.59
CA ALA A 114 11.12 -20.49 -22.91
C ALA A 114 11.72 -19.87 -24.19
N TYR A 115 10.88 -19.28 -25.06
CA TYR A 115 11.32 -18.76 -26.36
C TYR A 115 11.92 -17.35 -26.27
N GLY A 116 11.72 -16.63 -25.16
CA GLY A 116 12.32 -15.31 -24.92
C GLY A 116 11.47 -14.12 -25.35
N TRP A 117 10.15 -14.29 -25.48
CA TRP A 117 9.23 -13.19 -25.77
C TRP A 117 9.31 -12.13 -24.67
N GLN A 118 9.22 -10.88 -25.07
CA GLN A 118 9.18 -9.74 -24.16
C GLN A 118 7.98 -8.85 -24.50
N CYS A 119 7.19 -8.52 -23.49
CA CYS A 119 6.14 -7.52 -23.59
C CYS A 119 6.70 -6.16 -23.15
N PHE A 120 6.70 -5.19 -24.06
CA PHE A 120 6.97 -3.79 -23.73
C PHE A 120 5.66 -3.05 -23.56
N SER A 121 5.71 -1.95 -22.82
CA SER A 121 4.51 -1.19 -22.49
C SER A 121 4.75 0.27 -22.18
N PHE A 122 3.69 1.07 -22.32
CA PHE A 122 3.66 2.48 -21.94
C PHE A 122 2.24 2.96 -21.66
N TYR A 123 2.10 3.98 -20.82
CA TYR A 123 0.86 4.71 -20.63
C TYR A 123 0.75 5.83 -21.67
N ALA A 124 -0.28 5.78 -22.51
CA ALA A 124 -0.50 6.67 -23.63
C ALA A 124 -1.16 7.99 -23.18
N ASP A 125 -0.41 8.78 -22.41
CA ASP A 125 -0.73 10.17 -22.10
C ASP A 125 0.31 11.09 -22.75
N ALA A 126 -0.15 12.00 -23.61
CA ALA A 126 0.76 12.80 -24.45
C ALA A 126 1.68 13.69 -23.61
N THR A 127 1.19 14.25 -22.49
CA THR A 127 1.99 15.11 -21.60
C THR A 127 3.03 14.29 -20.85
N TYR A 128 2.63 13.14 -20.30
CA TYR A 128 3.52 12.21 -19.63
C TYR A 128 4.62 11.72 -20.56
N LEU A 129 4.27 11.23 -21.75
CA LEU A 129 5.23 10.70 -22.72
C LEU A 129 6.26 11.75 -23.12
N GLN A 130 5.83 12.97 -23.47
CA GLN A 130 6.76 14.05 -23.85
C GLN A 130 7.72 14.45 -22.73
N ASN A 131 7.30 14.33 -21.48
CA ASN A 131 8.10 14.73 -20.32
C ASN A 131 9.01 13.61 -19.79
N ASN A 132 8.68 12.33 -20.04
CA ASN A 132 9.31 11.18 -19.35
C ASN A 132 9.88 10.12 -20.30
N VAL A 133 9.50 10.11 -21.57
CA VAL A 133 9.95 9.12 -22.55
C VAL A 133 10.77 9.81 -23.63
N THR A 134 11.96 9.29 -23.93
CA THR A 134 12.73 9.78 -25.08
C THR A 134 12.04 9.35 -26.37
N TYR A 135 11.92 10.25 -27.35
CA TYR A 135 11.31 9.93 -28.63
C TYR A 135 12.03 10.62 -29.80
N THR A 136 11.85 10.06 -31.00
CA THR A 136 12.36 10.64 -32.25
C THR A 136 11.21 11.08 -33.13
N GLN A 137 11.20 12.37 -33.52
CA GLN A 137 10.26 12.87 -34.52
C GLN A 137 10.60 12.25 -35.89
N SER A 138 9.68 11.46 -36.43
CA SER A 138 9.85 10.75 -37.70
C SER A 138 9.16 11.46 -38.87
N ALA A 139 8.06 12.18 -38.60
CA ALA A 139 7.37 13.03 -39.57
C ALA A 139 6.61 14.15 -38.85
N GLY A 140 6.26 15.23 -39.57
CA GLY A 140 5.60 16.40 -38.97
C GLY A 140 6.50 17.18 -38.00
N SER A 141 5.89 18.07 -37.23
CA SER A 141 6.62 18.95 -36.28
C SER A 141 6.03 18.97 -34.87
N ALA A 142 4.93 18.26 -34.63
CA ALA A 142 4.28 18.14 -33.33
C ALA A 142 4.28 16.70 -32.83
N PHE A 143 4.04 16.51 -31.53
CA PHE A 143 3.74 15.18 -30.99
C PHE A 143 2.36 14.72 -31.49
N PRO A 144 2.16 13.43 -31.83
CA PRO A 144 0.90 12.97 -32.41
C PRO A 144 -0.29 13.10 -31.47
N ASP A 145 -1.47 13.41 -32.01
CA ASP A 145 -2.74 13.32 -31.29
C ASP A 145 -3.13 11.86 -31.03
N LEU A 146 -2.98 11.43 -29.77
CA LEU A 146 -3.27 10.05 -29.32
C LEU A 146 -4.77 9.69 -29.37
N THR A 147 -5.66 10.63 -29.66
CA THR A 147 -7.10 10.37 -29.85
C THR A 147 -7.47 10.05 -31.30
N ASN A 148 -6.59 10.35 -32.26
CA ASN A 148 -6.84 10.25 -33.70
C ASN A 148 -5.66 9.60 -34.45
N LEU A 149 -5.13 8.48 -33.94
CA LEU A 149 -4.03 7.77 -34.59
C LEU A 149 -4.50 7.07 -35.87
N GLU A 150 -3.77 7.30 -36.96
CA GLU A 150 -3.99 6.65 -38.26
C GLU A 150 -3.13 5.40 -38.39
N LYS A 151 -1.86 5.48 -37.96
CA LYS A 151 -0.91 4.38 -38.04
C LYS A 151 -0.14 4.19 -36.75
N VAL A 152 0.23 2.94 -36.49
CA VAL A 152 1.01 2.53 -35.33
C VAL A 152 1.95 1.40 -35.71
N GLY A 153 2.93 1.06 -34.90
CA GLY A 153 3.81 -0.05 -35.26
C GLY A 153 4.95 -0.30 -34.32
N VAL A 154 5.77 -1.29 -34.67
CA VAL A 154 6.96 -1.67 -33.92
C VAL A 154 8.20 -1.06 -34.53
N HIS A 155 9.16 -0.71 -33.67
CA HIS A 155 10.46 -0.23 -34.08
C HIS A 155 11.58 -1.04 -33.44
N PHE A 156 12.61 -1.33 -34.23
CA PHE A 156 13.81 -2.01 -33.78
C PHE A 156 15.06 -1.30 -34.28
N ASN A 157 16.03 -1.10 -33.40
CA ASN A 157 17.39 -0.72 -33.75
C ASN A 157 18.34 -1.81 -33.28
N ILE A 158 18.85 -2.62 -34.21
CA ILE A 158 19.65 -3.82 -33.90
C ILE A 158 21.12 -3.59 -34.29
N THR A 159 22.03 -3.90 -33.38
CA THR A 159 23.48 -3.63 -33.52
C THR A 159 24.21 -4.61 -34.44
N SER A 160 23.62 -5.77 -34.70
CA SER A 160 24.20 -6.81 -35.56
C SER A 160 23.14 -7.55 -36.36
N LYS A 161 23.45 -7.81 -37.64
CA LYS A 161 22.60 -8.61 -38.51
C LYS A 161 22.64 -10.08 -38.08
N ALA A 162 21.51 -10.78 -38.11
CA ALA A 162 21.51 -12.25 -38.02
C ALA A 162 22.28 -12.89 -39.18
N VAL A 163 22.97 -14.01 -38.90
CA VAL A 163 23.64 -14.81 -39.93
C VAL A 163 22.60 -15.63 -40.70
N GLY A 164 22.64 -15.61 -42.03
CA GLY A 164 21.72 -16.38 -42.88
C GLY A 164 20.44 -15.61 -43.23
N THR A 165 19.31 -16.32 -43.35
CA THR A 165 17.98 -15.77 -43.68
C THR A 165 17.00 -15.81 -42.51
N SER A 166 17.48 -16.16 -41.30
CA SER A 166 16.63 -16.20 -40.11
C SER A 166 16.28 -14.79 -39.63
N PRO A 167 15.05 -14.57 -39.14
CA PRO A 167 14.65 -13.32 -38.53
C PRO A 167 15.45 -13.09 -37.25
N ASN A 168 15.69 -11.82 -36.91
CA ASN A 168 16.31 -11.45 -35.64
C ASN A 168 15.40 -10.59 -34.75
N VAL A 169 14.27 -10.15 -35.30
CA VAL A 169 13.19 -9.52 -34.58
C VAL A 169 11.87 -10.12 -35.03
N MET A 170 10.94 -10.27 -34.11
CA MET A 170 9.56 -10.65 -34.39
C MET A 170 8.61 -9.82 -33.54
N TRP A 171 7.36 -9.73 -33.97
CA TRP A 171 6.26 -9.12 -33.25
C TRP A 171 4.99 -9.93 -33.48
N ASP A 172 4.03 -9.80 -32.58
CA ASP A 172 2.81 -10.60 -32.64
C ASP A 172 1.55 -9.76 -32.45
N VAL A 173 1.20 -9.44 -31.20
CA VAL A 173 -0.01 -8.70 -30.87
C VAL A 173 0.28 -7.45 -30.05
N CYS A 174 -0.58 -6.44 -30.25
CA CYS A 174 -0.63 -5.22 -29.45
C CYS A 174 -2.04 -4.93 -28.96
N TYR A 175 -2.11 -4.51 -27.70
CA TYR A 175 -3.35 -4.11 -27.04
C TYR A 175 -3.22 -2.71 -26.43
N ALA A 176 -4.34 -2.00 -26.36
CA ALA A 176 -4.49 -0.79 -25.56
C ALA A 176 -5.58 -1.06 -24.50
N LEU A 177 -5.22 -1.02 -23.22
CA LEU A 177 -6.03 -1.50 -22.12
C LEU A 177 -6.33 -0.41 -21.08
N ASP A 178 -7.46 -0.52 -20.41
CA ASP A 178 -7.71 0.24 -19.16
C ASP A 178 -7.25 -0.56 -17.93
N TYR A 179 -7.71 -1.81 -17.84
CA TYR A 179 -7.49 -2.74 -16.74
C TYR A 179 -7.93 -4.15 -17.16
N VAL A 180 -7.51 -5.14 -16.37
CA VAL A 180 -8.07 -6.49 -16.38
C VAL A 180 -9.08 -6.60 -15.25
N THR A 181 -10.28 -7.09 -15.55
CA THR A 181 -11.36 -7.37 -14.60
C THR A 181 -11.38 -8.85 -14.24
N ILE A 182 -11.46 -9.12 -12.94
CA ILE A 182 -11.50 -10.46 -12.36
C ILE A 182 -12.86 -10.64 -11.68
N THR A 183 -13.68 -11.58 -12.19
CA THR A 183 -14.97 -11.94 -11.58
C THR A 183 -15.22 -13.46 -11.57
N GLY A 184 -16.14 -13.89 -10.70
CA GLY A 184 -16.46 -15.29 -10.44
C GLY A 184 -15.59 -15.92 -9.35
N GLY A 185 -15.35 -17.22 -9.45
CA GLY A 185 -14.80 -17.99 -8.33
C GLY A 185 -15.89 -18.40 -7.34
N SER A 186 -15.50 -19.09 -6.27
CA SER A 186 -16.39 -19.39 -5.15
C SER A 186 -15.60 -19.35 -3.84
N ASP A 187 -16.31 -19.38 -2.71
CA ASP A 187 -15.72 -19.50 -1.37
C ASP A 187 -14.81 -20.74 -1.19
N THR A 188 -15.09 -21.82 -1.91
CA THR A 188 -14.31 -23.07 -1.87
C THR A 188 -13.26 -23.18 -2.97
N THR A 189 -13.42 -22.42 -4.06
CA THR A 189 -12.50 -22.36 -5.20
C THR A 189 -12.31 -20.90 -5.63
N PRO A 190 -11.65 -20.08 -4.80
CA PRO A 190 -11.39 -18.70 -5.14
C PRO A 190 -10.40 -18.63 -6.31
N LEU A 191 -10.46 -17.52 -7.05
CA LEU A 191 -9.48 -17.18 -8.07
C LEU A 191 -8.18 -16.71 -7.41
N THR A 192 -7.08 -16.91 -8.14
CA THR A 192 -5.69 -16.66 -7.72
C THR A 192 -4.95 -15.84 -8.79
N PHE A 193 -3.70 -15.43 -8.52
CA PHE A 193 -2.88 -14.82 -9.56
C PHE A 193 -2.59 -15.78 -10.72
N ASP A 194 -2.53 -17.10 -10.47
CA ASP A 194 -2.33 -18.13 -11.50
C ASP A 194 -3.50 -18.17 -12.50
N ASP A 195 -4.71 -17.87 -12.04
CA ASP A 195 -5.90 -17.74 -12.89
C ASP A 195 -5.81 -16.53 -13.82
N ILE A 196 -5.24 -15.42 -13.34
CA ILE A 196 -5.00 -14.22 -14.15
C ILE A 196 -3.89 -14.49 -15.16
N VAL A 197 -2.80 -15.14 -14.75
CA VAL A 197 -1.71 -15.56 -15.66
C VAL A 197 -2.25 -16.47 -16.76
N SER A 198 -3.06 -17.46 -16.42
CA SER A 198 -3.64 -18.39 -17.40
C SER A 198 -4.50 -17.67 -18.44
N ALA A 199 -5.27 -16.67 -18.00
CA ALA A 199 -6.07 -15.85 -18.90
C ALA A 199 -5.20 -14.95 -19.79
N ASP A 200 -4.17 -14.32 -19.22
CA ASP A 200 -3.23 -13.49 -19.99
C ASP A 200 -2.43 -14.34 -20.98
N ASP A 201 -2.00 -15.54 -20.61
CA ASP A 201 -1.29 -16.47 -21.49
C ASP A 201 -2.12 -16.91 -22.69
N THR A 202 -3.43 -17.07 -22.48
CA THR A 202 -4.38 -17.45 -23.52
C THR A 202 -4.65 -16.30 -24.49
N ASN A 203 -4.69 -15.06 -24.01
CA ASN A 203 -5.11 -13.89 -24.80
C ASN A 203 -3.96 -12.94 -25.19
N ALA A 204 -2.77 -13.16 -24.62
CA ALA A 204 -1.56 -12.38 -24.79
C ALA A 204 -1.70 -10.87 -24.52
N TRP A 205 -2.43 -10.47 -23.46
CA TRP A 205 -2.61 -9.06 -23.10
C TRP A 205 -1.32 -8.39 -22.60
N GLY A 206 -0.40 -9.15 -21.99
CA GLY A 206 0.89 -8.63 -21.51
C GLY A 206 0.83 -7.85 -20.19
N ILE A 207 -0.14 -8.17 -19.34
CA ILE A 207 -0.42 -7.52 -18.07
C ILE A 207 0.28 -8.21 -16.90
N ILE A 208 0.37 -9.54 -16.91
CA ILE A 208 0.98 -10.38 -15.88
C ILE A 208 1.74 -11.55 -16.50
N SER A 209 2.83 -11.96 -15.85
CA SER A 209 3.58 -13.17 -16.21
C SER A 209 4.15 -13.81 -14.94
N GLU A 210 4.03 -15.13 -14.82
CA GLU A 210 4.73 -15.89 -13.78
C GLU A 210 6.17 -16.16 -14.25
N ILE A 211 7.14 -15.66 -13.50
CA ILE A 211 8.57 -15.76 -13.87
C ILE A 211 9.23 -16.95 -13.19
N GLU A 212 8.81 -17.23 -11.96
CA GLU A 212 9.14 -18.42 -11.17
C GLU A 212 7.91 -18.77 -10.35
N THR A 213 7.79 -20.01 -9.89
CA THR A 213 6.61 -20.46 -9.13
C THR A 213 6.27 -19.51 -7.99
N GLY A 214 5.08 -18.90 -8.05
CA GLY A 214 4.57 -17.94 -7.08
C GLY A 214 5.19 -16.53 -7.13
N THR A 215 5.96 -16.21 -8.17
CA THR A 215 6.54 -14.88 -8.42
C THR A 215 6.03 -14.31 -9.74
N TYR A 216 5.31 -13.20 -9.65
CA TYR A 216 4.64 -12.57 -10.78
C TYR A 216 5.25 -11.20 -11.10
N PHE A 217 5.51 -10.96 -12.37
CA PHE A 217 5.68 -9.61 -12.90
C PHE A 217 4.33 -9.08 -13.37
N VAL A 218 4.02 -7.84 -13.00
CA VAL A 218 2.79 -7.14 -13.39
C VAL A 218 3.16 -5.80 -14.02
N GLN A 219 2.41 -5.39 -15.04
CA GLN A 219 2.62 -4.09 -15.70
C GLN A 219 1.33 -3.25 -15.79
N GLY A 220 0.16 -3.87 -15.68
CA GLY A 220 -1.14 -3.18 -15.81
C GLY A 220 -1.85 -2.91 -14.49
N LYS A 221 -3.16 -2.68 -14.61
CA LYS A 221 -4.11 -2.50 -13.50
C LYS A 221 -5.03 -3.71 -13.37
N PHE A 222 -5.42 -4.02 -12.15
CA PHE A 222 -6.43 -5.04 -11.87
C PHE A 222 -7.65 -4.44 -11.21
N ARG A 223 -8.81 -4.89 -11.65
CA ARG A 223 -10.10 -4.69 -10.99
C ARG A 223 -10.62 -6.02 -10.49
N PHE A 224 -10.78 -6.16 -9.18
CA PHE A 224 -11.34 -7.34 -8.54
C PHE A 224 -12.81 -7.08 -8.23
N GLY A 225 -13.71 -7.69 -9.01
CA GLY A 225 -15.15 -7.50 -8.88
C GLY A 225 -15.77 -6.48 -9.84
N ASP A 226 -17.10 -6.37 -9.77
CA ASP A 226 -17.91 -5.39 -10.49
C ASP A 226 -19.23 -5.11 -9.73
N THR A 227 -20.26 -4.58 -10.39
CA THR A 227 -21.59 -4.29 -9.79
C THR A 227 -22.63 -5.41 -9.92
N THR A 228 -22.28 -6.53 -10.56
CA THR A 228 -23.25 -7.54 -11.03
C THR A 228 -22.87 -8.98 -10.73
N ASN A 229 -21.59 -9.29 -10.63
CA ASN A 229 -21.06 -10.63 -10.50
C ASN A 229 -20.43 -10.83 -9.13
N ASP A 230 -20.71 -11.97 -8.51
CA ASP A 230 -19.97 -12.39 -7.34
C ASP A 230 -18.51 -12.69 -7.72
N THR A 231 -17.59 -12.30 -6.85
CA THR A 231 -16.15 -12.42 -7.05
C THR A 231 -15.50 -12.93 -5.79
N TYR A 232 -14.72 -14.00 -5.91
CA TYR A 232 -13.91 -14.55 -4.84
C TYR A 232 -12.48 -14.66 -5.32
N PHE A 233 -11.61 -13.78 -4.82
CA PHE A 233 -10.18 -13.77 -5.09
C PHE A 233 -9.42 -13.95 -3.77
N VAL A 234 -8.65 -15.03 -3.66
CA VAL A 234 -7.87 -15.35 -2.46
C VAL A 234 -6.55 -15.95 -2.91
N ASP A 235 -5.44 -15.33 -2.53
CA ASP A 235 -4.12 -15.88 -2.80
C ASP A 235 -3.17 -15.71 -1.61
N LYS A 236 -2.16 -16.57 -1.52
CA LYS A 236 -1.26 -16.64 -0.36
C LYS A 236 0.16 -17.01 -0.73
N GLY A 237 1.12 -16.47 0.01
CA GLY A 237 2.54 -16.74 -0.14
C GLY A 237 3.12 -16.36 -1.50
N LYS A 238 2.47 -15.44 -2.22
CA LYS A 238 2.89 -14.98 -3.56
C LYS A 238 3.73 -13.72 -3.49
N LEU A 239 4.64 -13.56 -4.44
CA LEU A 239 5.41 -12.34 -4.67
C LEU A 239 4.92 -11.67 -5.96
N VAL A 240 4.33 -10.49 -5.84
CA VAL A 240 3.83 -9.68 -6.95
C VAL A 240 4.71 -8.45 -7.10
N ILE A 241 5.32 -8.30 -8.28
CA ILE A 241 6.28 -7.24 -8.58
C ILE A 241 5.76 -6.44 -9.77
N PHE A 242 5.34 -5.19 -9.52
CA PHE A 242 5.12 -4.26 -10.61
C PHE A 242 6.45 -3.90 -11.27
N LYS A 243 6.48 -3.90 -12.61
CA LYS A 243 7.69 -3.62 -13.39
C LYS A 243 7.90 -2.10 -13.55
N ASP A 244 9.17 -1.68 -13.59
CA ASP A 244 9.54 -0.35 -14.08
C ASP A 244 9.21 -0.25 -15.58
N THR A 245 8.04 0.29 -15.86
CA THR A 245 7.50 0.55 -17.20
C THR A 245 7.22 2.04 -17.36
N TRP A 246 6.92 2.47 -18.58
CA TRP A 246 6.71 3.88 -18.90
C TRP A 246 5.30 4.34 -18.48
N VAL A 247 5.08 4.41 -17.17
CA VAL A 247 3.82 4.80 -16.53
C VAL A 247 4.03 5.90 -15.47
N PRO A 248 3.02 6.74 -15.18
CA PRO A 248 3.13 7.71 -14.10
C PRO A 248 3.19 7.03 -12.72
N ASP A 249 3.70 7.76 -11.73
CA ASP A 249 3.63 7.33 -10.31
C ASP A 249 2.15 7.15 -9.90
N GLY A 250 1.84 6.10 -9.14
CA GLY A 250 0.46 5.75 -8.79
C GLY A 250 -0.37 5.15 -9.94
N PHE A 251 0.23 4.82 -11.09
CA PHE A 251 -0.49 4.19 -12.20
C PHE A 251 -0.93 2.77 -11.88
N HIS A 252 -0.05 1.94 -11.31
CA HIS A 252 -0.42 0.55 -11.01
C HIS A 252 -1.50 0.52 -9.93
N GLU A 253 -2.45 -0.40 -10.05
CA GLU A 253 -3.65 -0.34 -9.21
C GLU A 253 -4.26 -1.72 -8.98
N PHE A 254 -4.63 -1.98 -7.74
CA PHE A 254 -5.65 -2.96 -7.35
C PHE A 254 -6.91 -2.19 -6.96
N ASP A 255 -7.92 -2.21 -7.82
CA ASP A 255 -9.26 -1.64 -7.61
C ASP A 255 -10.19 -2.76 -7.14
N ILE A 256 -10.53 -2.79 -5.86
CA ILE A 256 -11.48 -3.75 -5.30
C ILE A 256 -12.86 -3.13 -5.45
N TYR A 257 -13.67 -3.75 -6.31
CA TYR A 257 -14.91 -3.20 -6.81
C TYR A 257 -16.09 -4.05 -6.33
N ARG A 258 -17.12 -3.41 -5.78
CA ARG A 258 -18.33 -4.10 -5.32
C ARG A 258 -19.59 -3.24 -5.45
N GLY A 259 -20.65 -3.81 -6.02
CA GLY A 259 -22.01 -3.27 -5.93
C GLY A 259 -22.79 -3.81 -4.72
N SER A 260 -23.88 -3.15 -4.36
CA SER A 260 -24.72 -3.51 -3.21
C SER A 260 -25.32 -4.93 -3.27
N ALA A 261 -25.52 -5.46 -4.47
CA ALA A 261 -26.24 -6.71 -4.73
C ALA A 261 -25.33 -7.93 -4.90
N ASN A 262 -24.01 -7.74 -5.02
CA ASN A 262 -23.05 -8.81 -5.24
C ASN A 262 -22.00 -8.88 -4.12
N THR A 263 -21.32 -10.01 -4.05
CA THR A 263 -20.22 -10.26 -3.12
C THR A 263 -18.90 -10.06 -3.84
N THR A 264 -17.98 -9.31 -3.24
CA THR A 264 -16.57 -9.27 -3.67
C THR A 264 -15.71 -9.61 -2.47
N VAL A 265 -15.06 -10.78 -2.52
CA VAL A 265 -14.02 -11.19 -1.59
C VAL A 265 -12.66 -10.99 -2.26
N PHE A 266 -11.80 -10.22 -1.61
CA PHE A 266 -10.40 -10.01 -1.96
C PHE A 266 -9.54 -10.25 -0.72
N GLN A 267 -8.80 -11.35 -0.73
CA GLN A 267 -7.93 -11.73 0.38
C GLN A 267 -6.51 -12.02 -0.07
N LEU A 268 -5.54 -11.44 0.63
CA LEU A 268 -4.12 -11.74 0.48
C LEU A 268 -3.57 -12.30 1.78
N GLY A 269 -3.18 -13.57 1.74
CA GLY A 269 -2.77 -14.34 2.91
C GLY A 269 -3.90 -15.10 3.58
N GLU A 270 -3.65 -15.55 4.81
CA GLU A 270 -4.55 -16.41 5.55
C GLU A 270 -4.73 -15.88 6.99
N LYS A 271 -5.98 -15.80 7.43
CA LYS A 271 -6.30 -15.41 8.80
C LYS A 271 -6.11 -16.60 9.76
N SER A 272 -5.40 -16.37 10.85
CA SER A 272 -5.20 -17.32 11.95
C SER A 272 -5.59 -16.61 13.26
N ASP A 273 -6.81 -16.85 13.72
CA ASP A 273 -7.43 -16.14 14.85
C ASP A 273 -7.41 -14.61 14.64
N SER A 274 -6.67 -13.88 15.48
CA SER A 274 -6.49 -12.42 15.40
C SER A 274 -5.25 -12.00 14.61
N ALA A 275 -4.52 -12.95 14.01
CA ALA A 275 -3.30 -12.69 13.26
C ALA A 275 -3.45 -13.04 11.78
N GLY A 276 -2.62 -12.42 10.94
CA GLY A 276 -2.46 -12.81 9.56
C GLY A 276 -1.17 -13.61 9.33
N ILE A 277 -1.23 -14.66 8.51
CA ILE A 277 -0.12 -15.55 8.18
C ILE A 277 -0.07 -15.81 6.67
N ASN A 278 1.05 -16.34 6.16
CA ASN A 278 1.24 -16.73 4.75
C ASN A 278 0.86 -15.62 3.76
N GLY A 279 1.10 -14.36 4.10
CA GLY A 279 0.71 -13.22 3.28
C GLY A 279 1.46 -13.14 1.96
N CYS A 280 0.91 -12.34 1.05
CA CYS A 280 1.54 -12.00 -0.20
C CYS A 280 2.48 -10.80 -0.01
N VAL A 281 3.51 -10.71 -0.84
CA VAL A 281 4.39 -9.54 -0.94
C VAL A 281 4.05 -8.81 -2.24
N VAL A 282 3.61 -7.57 -2.14
CA VAL A 282 3.34 -6.71 -3.29
C VAL A 282 4.34 -5.57 -3.29
N ARG A 283 5.08 -5.40 -4.38
CA ARG A 283 6.09 -4.33 -4.49
C ARG A 283 6.04 -3.64 -5.84
N ALA A 284 6.31 -2.35 -5.82
CA ALA A 284 6.54 -1.56 -7.02
C ALA A 284 7.96 -0.96 -7.03
N PRO A 285 8.44 -0.45 -8.18
CA PRO A 285 9.59 0.44 -8.22
C PRO A 285 9.30 1.70 -7.40
N SER A 286 10.32 2.26 -6.74
CA SER A 286 10.15 3.41 -5.83
C SER A 286 9.56 4.65 -6.48
N ASP A 287 9.76 4.80 -7.80
CA ASP A 287 9.33 5.93 -8.62
C ASP A 287 8.10 5.62 -9.50
N LYS A 288 7.51 4.42 -9.32
CA LYS A 288 6.34 3.90 -10.05
C LYS A 288 5.41 3.19 -9.07
N ARG A 289 5.08 3.85 -7.96
CA ARG A 289 4.33 3.29 -6.84
C ARG A 289 2.94 2.83 -7.26
N PHE A 290 2.36 1.87 -6.53
CA PHE A 290 1.04 1.29 -6.84
C PHE A 290 -0.05 1.74 -5.86
N VAL A 291 -1.30 1.69 -6.28
CA VAL A 291 -2.49 2.03 -5.48
C VAL A 291 -3.24 0.76 -5.08
N LEU A 292 -3.73 0.73 -3.84
CA LEU A 292 -4.74 -0.22 -3.38
C LEU A 292 -6.01 0.58 -3.07
N ASP A 293 -7.12 0.36 -3.77
CA ASP A 293 -8.38 1.07 -3.52
C ASP A 293 -9.52 0.08 -3.30
N ALA A 294 -10.00 -0.01 -2.07
CA ALA A 294 -11.17 -0.76 -1.64
C ALA A 294 -12.22 0.17 -1.00
N TYR A 295 -12.26 1.43 -1.44
CA TYR A 295 -13.20 2.44 -0.94
C TYR A 295 -14.00 3.08 -2.06
N THR A 296 -13.34 3.59 -3.09
CA THR A 296 -13.96 4.47 -4.10
C THR A 296 -15.10 3.78 -4.85
N ASN A 297 -14.94 2.50 -5.16
CA ASN A 297 -15.92 1.69 -5.89
C ASN A 297 -16.43 0.49 -5.08
N TYR A 298 -16.36 0.56 -3.74
CA TYR A 298 -16.67 -0.58 -2.89
C TYR A 298 -17.85 -0.29 -1.96
N ASP A 299 -19.01 -0.88 -2.25
CA ASP A 299 -20.19 -0.77 -1.40
C ASP A 299 -20.06 -1.65 -0.15
N VAL A 300 -20.09 -1.04 1.03
CA VAL A 300 -19.96 -1.73 2.33
C VAL A 300 -21.29 -2.24 2.91
N THR A 301 -22.45 -1.91 2.30
CA THR A 301 -23.80 -2.15 2.86
C THR A 301 -24.07 -3.62 3.21
N SER A 302 -23.50 -4.55 2.45
CA SER A 302 -23.67 -6.01 2.63
C SER A 302 -22.34 -6.75 2.86
N MET A 303 -21.29 -6.01 3.24
CA MET A 303 -19.96 -6.57 3.46
C MET A 303 -19.94 -7.51 4.68
N SER A 304 -19.39 -8.71 4.50
CA SER A 304 -19.10 -9.66 5.58
C SER A 304 -17.67 -9.52 6.08
N ALA A 305 -17.41 -10.00 7.30
CA ALA A 305 -16.08 -9.94 7.91
C ALA A 305 -15.05 -10.70 7.05
N GLY A 306 -13.95 -10.01 6.72
CA GLY A 306 -12.88 -10.53 5.89
C GLY A 306 -13.13 -10.47 4.38
N ASP A 307 -14.24 -9.89 3.90
CA ASP A 307 -14.46 -9.72 2.46
C ASP A 307 -13.33 -8.91 1.82
N VAL A 308 -12.78 -7.93 2.51
CA VAL A 308 -11.47 -7.35 2.19
C VAL A 308 -10.53 -7.70 3.33
N GLY A 309 -9.61 -8.64 3.06
CA GLY A 309 -8.73 -9.21 4.07
C GLY A 309 -7.26 -9.17 3.65
N LEU A 310 -6.45 -8.37 4.34
CA LEU A 310 -5.00 -8.36 4.17
C LEU A 310 -4.38 -9.04 5.39
N TYR A 311 -3.80 -10.21 5.20
CA TYR A 311 -3.35 -11.07 6.29
C TYR A 311 -1.87 -11.41 6.11
N GLY A 312 -1.02 -10.98 7.06
CA GLY A 312 0.42 -11.30 7.03
C GLY A 312 1.17 -10.74 5.81
N SER A 313 0.54 -9.84 5.05
CA SER A 313 1.00 -9.38 3.74
C SER A 313 1.92 -8.18 3.86
N SER A 314 2.81 -7.99 2.89
CA SER A 314 3.77 -6.87 2.89
C SER A 314 3.67 -6.05 1.61
N PHE A 315 3.51 -4.74 1.77
CA PHE A 315 3.32 -3.77 0.69
C PHE A 315 4.51 -2.82 0.67
N TYR A 316 5.25 -2.79 -0.45
CA TYR A 316 6.42 -1.95 -0.64
C TYR A 316 6.18 -0.91 -1.72
N TYR A 317 6.43 0.36 -1.41
CA TYR A 317 6.25 1.45 -2.36
C TYR A 317 4.81 1.56 -2.88
N MET A 318 3.84 1.43 -1.98
CA MET A 318 2.45 1.80 -2.27
C MET A 318 2.34 3.34 -2.29
N TYR A 319 1.69 3.91 -3.30
CA TYR A 319 1.46 5.35 -3.42
C TYR A 319 0.44 5.81 -2.37
N GLN A 320 -0.71 5.14 -2.36
CA GLN A 320 -1.78 5.33 -1.39
C GLN A 320 -2.55 4.02 -1.25
N GLY A 321 -3.14 3.78 -0.08
CA GLY A 321 -4.08 2.69 0.15
C GLY A 321 -5.39 3.26 0.69
N LYS A 322 -6.54 2.84 0.16
CA LYS A 322 -7.85 3.17 0.74
C LYS A 322 -8.56 1.88 1.12
N LEU A 323 -8.81 1.71 2.40
CA LEU A 323 -9.51 0.55 2.94
C LEU A 323 -11.02 0.78 2.97
N PRO A 324 -11.87 -0.25 3.05
CA PRO A 324 -13.31 -0.05 3.14
C PRO A 324 -13.68 0.67 4.44
N ASP A 325 -14.72 1.50 4.37
CA ASP A 325 -15.28 2.17 5.55
C ASP A 325 -16.23 1.23 6.32
N SER A 326 -15.66 0.13 6.84
CA SER A 326 -16.37 -0.88 7.60
C SER A 326 -15.40 -1.68 8.46
N SER A 327 -15.81 -2.00 9.70
CA SER A 327 -15.05 -2.89 10.60
C SER A 327 -15.00 -4.34 10.14
N ASN A 328 -15.77 -4.69 9.11
CA ASN A 328 -15.71 -5.99 8.45
C ASN A 328 -14.50 -6.11 7.51
N GLY A 329 -13.87 -5.00 7.11
CA GLY A 329 -12.55 -5.03 6.49
C GLY A 329 -11.49 -5.37 7.54
N GLU A 330 -10.47 -6.14 7.14
CA GLU A 330 -9.44 -6.61 8.07
C GLU A 330 -8.03 -6.46 7.47
N VAL A 331 -7.12 -5.89 8.26
CA VAL A 331 -5.68 -5.81 7.98
C VAL A 331 -4.93 -6.31 9.21
N LEU A 332 -4.48 -7.57 9.17
CA LEU A 332 -3.90 -8.25 10.32
C LEU A 332 -2.45 -8.61 10.04
N THR A 333 -1.54 -8.23 10.94
CA THR A 333 -0.12 -8.60 10.91
C THR A 333 0.59 -8.22 9.60
N CYS A 334 0.18 -7.12 8.97
CA CYS A 334 0.74 -6.68 7.69
C CYS A 334 1.96 -5.75 7.86
N ASN A 335 2.65 -5.48 6.76
CA ASN A 335 3.72 -4.47 6.71
C ASN A 335 3.47 -3.49 5.55
N PHE A 336 3.46 -2.19 5.85
CA PHE A 336 3.48 -1.12 4.86
C PHE A 336 4.85 -0.43 4.91
N ILE A 337 5.67 -0.63 3.88
CA ILE A 337 7.08 -0.26 3.88
C ILE A 337 7.35 0.74 2.76
N ASN A 338 7.99 1.87 3.11
CA ASN A 338 8.26 2.98 2.18
C ASN A 338 7.02 3.35 1.36
N SER A 339 5.86 3.29 2.01
CA SER A 339 4.55 3.49 1.41
C SER A 339 4.01 4.85 1.81
N GLY A 340 3.22 5.46 0.94
CA GLY A 340 2.44 6.64 1.25
C GLY A 340 1.24 6.31 2.13
N LEU A 341 0.26 7.22 2.13
CA LEU A 341 -0.82 7.23 3.10
C LEU A 341 -1.78 6.03 2.92
N LEU A 342 -1.98 5.27 3.99
CA LEU A 342 -3.10 4.34 4.12
C LEU A 342 -4.28 5.03 4.81
N TYR A 343 -5.44 5.06 4.18
CA TYR A 343 -6.69 5.52 4.77
C TYR A 343 -7.40 4.34 5.43
N ALA A 344 -7.42 4.33 6.76
CA ALA A 344 -7.99 3.23 7.54
C ALA A 344 -9.52 3.17 7.50
N TYR A 345 -10.17 4.34 7.51
CA TYR A 345 -11.60 4.45 7.78
C TYR A 345 -11.98 3.63 9.02
N GLN A 346 -13.04 2.80 8.95
CA GLN A 346 -13.43 1.88 10.02
C GLN A 346 -12.82 0.47 9.89
N THR A 347 -11.94 0.20 8.94
CA THR A 347 -11.29 -1.12 8.79
C THR A 347 -10.54 -1.52 10.06
N THR A 348 -10.65 -2.79 10.45
CA THR A 348 -9.92 -3.35 11.59
C THR A 348 -8.46 -3.55 11.22
N ILE A 349 -7.55 -2.81 11.86
CA ILE A 349 -6.11 -2.92 11.64
C ILE A 349 -5.44 -3.36 12.95
N GLN A 350 -4.80 -4.52 12.96
CA GLN A 350 -4.16 -5.08 14.16
C GLN A 350 -2.79 -5.69 13.84
N GLY A 351 -1.83 -5.57 14.76
CA GLY A 351 -0.53 -6.24 14.63
C GLY A 351 0.33 -5.72 13.46
N THR A 352 -0.01 -4.57 12.88
CA THR A 352 0.51 -4.13 11.58
C THR A 352 1.66 -3.15 11.75
N ASN A 353 2.64 -3.20 10.85
CA ASN A 353 3.81 -2.33 10.87
C ASN A 353 3.73 -1.28 9.75
N PHE A 354 3.96 -0.03 10.11
CA PHE A 354 4.10 1.11 9.20
C PHE A 354 5.54 1.63 9.27
N ILE A 355 6.29 1.47 8.19
CA ILE A 355 7.75 1.61 8.20
C ILE A 355 8.20 2.58 7.10
N GLY A 356 8.89 3.66 7.49
CA GLY A 356 9.62 4.51 6.55
C GLY A 356 8.75 5.30 5.57
N SER A 357 7.51 5.65 5.93
CA SER A 357 6.71 6.57 5.11
C SER A 357 7.41 7.92 4.97
N GLU A 358 7.58 8.38 3.73
CA GLU A 358 8.26 9.64 3.39
C GLU A 358 7.39 10.89 3.68
N GLU A 359 6.07 10.71 3.80
CA GLU A 359 5.13 11.78 4.11
C GLU A 359 4.27 11.40 5.31
N ARG A 360 3.19 10.63 5.09
CA ARG A 360 2.23 10.20 6.11
C ARG A 360 1.99 8.71 5.98
N ALA A 361 1.99 7.98 7.10
CA ALA A 361 1.82 6.53 7.06
C ALA A 361 0.35 6.10 7.15
N LEU A 362 -0.39 6.59 8.14
CA LEU A 362 -1.77 6.17 8.39
C LEU A 362 -2.69 7.36 8.67
N TRP A 363 -3.83 7.41 8.01
CA TRP A 363 -4.95 8.27 8.38
C TRP A 363 -6.01 7.46 9.11
N ILE A 364 -6.56 8.02 10.19
CA ILE A 364 -7.62 7.40 10.98
C ILE A 364 -8.73 8.42 11.30
N PRO A 365 -10.01 8.03 11.27
CA PRO A 365 -11.11 8.82 11.83
C PRO A 365 -11.21 8.64 13.36
N THR A 366 -12.08 9.40 14.03
CA THR A 366 -12.26 9.30 15.50
C THR A 366 -12.84 7.95 15.95
N ASN A 367 -13.58 7.26 15.08
CA ASN A 367 -14.16 5.93 15.30
C ASN A 367 -13.34 4.80 14.63
N HIS A 368 -12.03 4.97 14.53
CA HIS A 368 -11.14 3.98 13.94
C HIS A 368 -11.06 2.67 14.76
N ASN A 369 -10.62 1.59 14.10
CA ASN A 369 -10.41 0.27 14.72
C ASN A 369 -8.95 -0.18 14.56
N VAL A 370 -8.01 0.63 15.06
CA VAL A 370 -6.56 0.39 14.92
C VAL A 370 -5.94 0.08 16.28
N SER A 371 -5.27 -1.05 16.39
CA SER A 371 -4.62 -1.51 17.64
C SER A 371 -3.34 -2.29 17.38
N ASP A 372 -2.54 -2.51 18.43
CA ASP A 372 -1.37 -3.41 18.44
C ASP A 372 -0.40 -3.20 17.27
N SER A 373 -0.26 -1.96 16.80
CA SER A 373 0.45 -1.65 15.55
C SER A 373 1.68 -0.80 15.80
N ASN A 374 2.73 -1.00 14.99
CA ASN A 374 4.01 -0.32 15.15
C ASN A 374 4.22 0.72 14.04
N PHE A 375 4.70 1.90 14.41
CA PHE A 375 5.07 2.99 13.52
C PHE A 375 6.56 3.28 13.68
N ILE A 376 7.33 2.98 12.64
CA ILE A 376 8.80 2.92 12.68
C ILE A 376 9.40 3.83 11.61
N GLY A 377 10.15 4.86 12.03
CA GLY A 377 10.95 5.66 11.11
C GLY A 377 10.17 6.47 10.07
N ASN A 378 8.90 6.80 10.35
CA ASN A 378 8.06 7.59 9.44
C ASN A 378 8.32 9.08 9.58
N TYR A 379 8.06 9.87 8.54
CA TYR A 379 7.98 11.32 8.69
C TYR A 379 6.80 11.70 9.60
N VAL A 380 5.57 11.36 9.19
CA VAL A 380 4.37 11.41 10.05
C VAL A 380 3.78 10.00 10.18
N ALA A 381 3.67 9.49 11.42
CA ALA A 381 3.09 8.18 11.66
C ALA A 381 1.56 8.18 11.53
N VAL A 382 0.85 9.01 12.31
CA VAL A 382 -0.61 9.11 12.26
C VAL A 382 -1.05 10.52 11.86
N TYR A 383 -1.84 10.61 10.79
CA TYR A 383 -2.41 11.84 10.24
C TYR A 383 -3.87 11.99 10.68
N LEU A 384 -4.20 13.10 11.34
CA LEU A 384 -5.53 13.41 11.86
C LEU A 384 -6.03 14.73 11.26
N ASP A 385 -7.13 14.66 10.52
CA ASP A 385 -7.73 15.81 9.82
C ASP A 385 -9.12 16.21 10.36
N THR A 386 -9.55 15.57 11.45
CA THR A 386 -10.83 15.81 12.11
C THR A 386 -10.63 16.06 13.60
N GLU A 387 -11.26 17.10 14.14
CA GLU A 387 -11.21 17.42 15.57
C GLU A 387 -11.96 16.36 16.38
N GLY A 388 -11.49 16.07 17.60
CA GLY A 388 -12.16 15.13 18.48
C GLY A 388 -11.22 14.31 19.36
N ASP A 389 -11.79 13.29 19.97
CA ASP A 389 -11.10 12.36 20.84
C ASP A 389 -10.75 11.08 20.06
N TYR A 390 -9.51 10.64 20.19
CA TYR A 390 -8.98 9.42 19.61
C TYR A 390 -8.47 8.51 20.72
N THR A 391 -8.54 7.19 20.50
CA THR A 391 -7.99 6.20 21.43
C THR A 391 -6.90 5.41 20.73
N PHE A 392 -5.66 5.60 21.18
CA PHE A 392 -4.53 4.81 20.69
C PHE A 392 -4.38 3.60 21.59
N ASP A 393 -4.66 2.42 21.06
CA ASP A 393 -4.61 1.15 21.78
C ASP A 393 -3.39 0.32 21.35
N ALA A 394 -2.41 0.17 22.24
CA ALA A 394 -1.16 -0.54 21.98
C ALA A 394 -0.45 -0.09 20.68
N LEU A 395 -0.52 1.20 20.34
CA LEU A 395 0.17 1.79 19.20
C LEU A 395 1.59 2.22 19.61
N ILE A 396 2.59 1.57 19.01
CA ILE A 396 3.99 1.75 19.37
C ILE A 396 4.72 2.58 18.32
N PHE A 397 5.28 3.70 18.75
CA PHE A 397 5.99 4.66 17.94
C PHE A 397 7.50 4.59 18.24
N SER A 398 8.33 4.53 17.19
CA SER A 398 9.78 4.50 17.32
C SER A 398 10.49 5.15 16.13
N GLY A 399 11.38 6.10 16.39
CA GLY A 399 12.20 6.74 15.36
C GLY A 399 11.45 7.60 14.34
N ASN A 400 10.16 7.88 14.55
CA ASN A 400 9.41 8.80 13.68
C ASN A 400 9.88 10.25 13.88
N THR A 401 9.67 11.10 12.87
CA THR A 401 9.86 12.56 13.05
C THR A 401 8.69 13.14 13.86
N TYR A 402 7.47 12.74 13.51
CA TYR A 402 6.25 13.05 14.23
C TYR A 402 5.38 11.81 14.38
N ASP A 403 4.96 11.52 15.61
CA ASP A 403 4.05 10.40 15.90
C ASP A 403 2.62 10.74 15.48
N ILE A 404 2.23 12.00 15.67
CA ILE A 404 0.89 12.50 15.36
C ILE A 404 1.01 13.80 14.57
N GLU A 405 0.27 13.93 13.47
CA GLU A 405 -0.06 15.21 12.84
C GLU A 405 -1.51 15.58 13.15
N ASN A 406 -1.70 16.76 13.74
CA ASN A 406 -2.99 17.43 13.81
C ASN A 406 -3.07 18.48 12.70
N ALA A 407 -3.78 18.14 11.64
CA ALA A 407 -4.00 19.01 10.48
C ALA A 407 -5.24 19.90 10.61
N THR A 408 -5.87 19.93 11.79
CA THR A 408 -7.03 20.76 12.08
C THR A 408 -6.62 22.08 12.74
N SER A 409 -7.56 23.03 12.77
CA SER A 409 -7.42 24.27 13.53
C SER A 409 -7.81 24.15 15.00
N GLY A 410 -8.43 23.03 15.40
CA GLY A 410 -8.97 22.85 16.75
C GLY A 410 -8.17 21.89 17.61
N THR A 411 -8.85 21.35 18.64
CA THR A 411 -8.21 20.50 19.65
C THR A 411 -8.45 19.03 19.34
N ILE A 412 -7.38 18.25 19.41
CA ILE A 412 -7.40 16.78 19.37
C ILE A 412 -6.91 16.25 20.72
N ASN A 413 -7.65 15.31 21.30
CA ASN A 413 -7.18 14.58 22.48
C ASN A 413 -6.90 13.12 22.10
N VAL A 414 -5.70 12.64 22.43
CA VAL A 414 -5.29 11.26 22.17
C VAL A 414 -5.15 10.51 23.49
N ASN A 415 -6.10 9.62 23.75
CA ASN A 415 -6.11 8.75 24.92
C ASN A 415 -5.26 7.51 24.64
N CYS A 416 -4.12 7.41 25.31
CA CYS A 416 -3.18 6.29 25.19
C CYS A 416 -3.55 5.19 26.17
N VAL A 417 -3.79 3.98 25.67
CA VAL A 417 -4.10 2.79 26.47
C VAL A 417 -3.20 1.62 26.07
N ASN A 418 -3.14 0.59 26.93
CA ASN A 418 -2.40 -0.66 26.71
C ASN A 418 -0.95 -0.48 26.22
N GLY A 419 -0.27 0.57 26.70
CA GLY A 419 1.14 0.82 26.41
C GLY A 419 1.42 1.69 25.19
N SER A 420 0.40 2.28 24.55
CA SER A 420 0.61 3.29 23.50
C SER A 420 1.55 4.41 23.97
N ASN A 421 2.48 4.81 23.10
CA ASN A 421 3.59 5.69 23.49
C ASN A 421 3.88 6.87 22.53
N PRO A 422 2.89 7.57 21.94
CA PRO A 422 3.18 8.74 21.13
C PRO A 422 3.81 9.85 22.00
N THR A 423 4.77 10.58 21.45
CA THR A 423 5.50 11.64 22.15
C THR A 423 5.71 12.91 21.31
N THR A 424 5.73 12.78 19.99
CA THR A 424 6.02 13.89 19.07
C THR A 424 4.78 14.28 18.26
N VAL A 425 4.54 15.58 18.11
CA VAL A 425 3.34 16.12 17.47
C VAL A 425 3.73 17.20 16.45
N LEU A 426 3.07 17.18 15.29
CA LEU A 426 3.02 18.26 14.31
C LEU A 426 1.62 18.87 14.26
N ASN A 427 1.43 20.10 14.74
CA ASN A 427 0.14 20.82 14.61
C ASN A 427 0.14 21.64 13.31
N SER A 428 0.09 20.98 12.15
CA SER A 428 0.18 21.64 10.83
C SER A 428 -1.03 22.52 10.52
N GLY A 429 -2.20 22.24 11.09
CA GLY A 429 -3.42 23.05 10.94
C GLY A 429 -3.53 24.24 11.91
N GLY A 430 -2.55 24.43 12.80
CA GLY A 430 -2.57 25.49 13.82
C GLY A 430 -3.36 25.16 15.10
N GLY A 431 -3.92 23.95 15.18
CA GLY A 431 -4.61 23.42 16.36
C GLY A 431 -3.69 23.01 17.52
N THR A 432 -4.27 22.31 18.49
CA THR A 432 -3.56 21.77 19.66
C THR A 432 -3.82 20.27 19.80
N THR A 433 -2.79 19.51 20.15
CA THR A 433 -2.92 18.07 20.43
C THR A 433 -2.55 17.79 21.88
N ASN A 434 -3.45 17.14 22.61
CA ASN A 434 -3.23 16.70 23.98
C ASN A 434 -3.02 15.18 24.00
N ILE A 435 -1.85 14.74 24.45
CA ILE A 435 -1.56 13.32 24.68
C ILE A 435 -1.91 13.00 26.13
N ILE A 436 -2.85 12.07 26.32
CA ILE A 436 -3.40 11.66 27.62
C ILE A 436 -2.99 10.20 27.87
N ASN A 437 -1.96 10.01 28.70
CA ASN A 437 -1.46 8.72 29.13
C ASN A 437 -1.73 8.53 30.63
N THR A 438 -2.97 8.17 30.97
CA THR A 438 -3.43 8.12 32.35
C THR A 438 -2.90 6.88 33.07
N VAL A 439 -2.13 7.07 34.13
CA VAL A 439 -1.68 6.01 35.04
C VAL A 439 -2.15 6.26 36.47
N TYR A 440 -2.24 5.19 37.27
CA TYR A 440 -2.66 5.27 38.66
C TYR A 440 -1.48 5.41 39.63
N VAL A 441 -1.67 6.21 40.67
CA VAL A 441 -0.79 6.29 41.84
C VAL A 441 -1.58 5.84 43.05
N THR A 442 -1.22 4.68 43.58
CA THR A 442 -1.95 4.01 44.67
C THR A 442 -1.05 3.77 45.87
N VAL A 443 -1.49 4.22 47.05
CA VAL A 443 -0.81 3.98 48.32
C VAL A 443 -1.78 3.27 49.26
N TYR A 444 -1.45 2.04 49.62
CA TYR A 444 -2.12 1.30 50.68
C TYR A 444 -1.47 1.65 52.02
N VAL A 445 -2.26 2.01 53.03
CA VAL A 445 -1.78 2.29 54.38
C VAL A 445 -2.34 1.26 55.33
N LYS A 446 -1.44 0.53 55.99
CA LYS A 446 -1.80 -0.57 56.89
C LYS A 446 -1.04 -0.47 58.21
N ASP A 447 -1.58 -1.08 59.26
CA ASP A 447 -0.86 -1.25 60.51
C ASP A 447 0.14 -2.43 60.43
N LYS A 448 0.87 -2.66 61.53
CA LYS A 448 1.84 -3.76 61.64
C LYS A 448 1.22 -5.17 61.47
N ASP A 449 -0.08 -5.29 61.68
CA ASP A 449 -0.84 -6.54 61.60
C ASP A 449 -1.59 -6.67 60.26
N LEU A 450 -1.27 -5.77 59.30
CA LEU A 450 -1.83 -5.67 57.95
C LEU A 450 -3.31 -5.26 57.88
N ASN A 451 -3.87 -4.69 58.95
CA ASN A 451 -5.20 -4.09 58.91
C ASN A 451 -5.16 -2.73 58.20
N PRO A 452 -6.19 -2.39 57.41
CA PRO A 452 -6.26 -1.08 56.74
C PRO A 452 -6.38 0.06 57.76
N ILE A 453 -5.71 1.17 57.49
CA ILE A 453 -5.82 2.39 58.29
C ILE A 453 -6.63 3.42 57.50
N GLU A 454 -7.87 3.65 57.93
CA GLU A 454 -8.74 4.70 57.40
C GLU A 454 -8.30 6.09 57.86
N ASN A 455 -8.55 7.12 57.03
CA ASN A 455 -8.31 8.52 57.35
C ASN A 455 -6.83 8.82 57.65
N ALA A 456 -5.89 8.06 57.09
CA ALA A 456 -4.48 8.42 57.07
C ALA A 456 -4.24 9.40 55.91
N ARG A 457 -3.56 10.51 56.17
CA ARG A 457 -3.25 11.49 55.13
C ARG A 457 -2.02 11.05 54.36
N VAL A 458 -2.19 10.91 53.05
CA VAL A 458 -1.14 10.50 52.10
C VAL A 458 -0.78 11.67 51.22
N TRP A 459 0.52 11.92 51.13
CA TRP A 459 1.13 12.89 50.24
C TRP A 459 2.09 12.18 49.29
N VAL A 460 1.90 12.37 47.99
CA VAL A 460 2.83 11.92 46.94
C VAL A 460 3.29 13.13 46.14
N TYR A 461 4.60 13.25 45.97
CA TYR A 461 5.24 14.40 45.35
C TYR A 461 6.28 13.94 44.34
N ASN A 462 6.32 14.58 43.17
CA ASN A 462 7.39 14.38 42.21
C ASN A 462 8.65 15.10 42.70
N LEU A 463 9.73 14.34 42.91
CA LEU A 463 11.02 14.88 43.34
C LEU A 463 11.76 15.61 42.22
N ASP A 464 11.44 15.31 40.95
CA ASP A 464 12.20 15.83 39.82
C ASP A 464 11.85 17.29 39.48
N ASP A 465 10.58 17.68 39.61
CA ASP A 465 10.07 19.04 39.31
C ASP A 465 9.34 19.73 40.48
N ALA A 466 9.30 19.07 41.64
CA ALA A 466 8.67 19.57 42.84
C ALA A 466 7.15 19.83 42.66
N THR A 467 6.45 18.88 42.06
CA THR A 467 5.01 18.94 41.79
C THR A 467 4.22 17.99 42.69
N GLU A 468 3.11 18.47 43.27
CA GLU A 468 2.20 17.62 44.07
C GLU A 468 1.39 16.71 43.14
N ILE A 469 1.48 15.39 43.38
CA ILE A 469 0.75 14.38 42.64
C ILE A 469 -0.54 13.98 43.38
N MET A 470 -0.45 13.75 44.68
CA MET A 470 -1.58 13.29 45.49
C MET A 470 -1.55 13.91 46.88
N ASN A 471 -2.70 14.42 47.35
CA ASN A 471 -2.89 14.92 48.70
C ASN A 471 -4.30 14.62 49.19
N THR A 472 -4.48 13.41 49.70
CA THR A 472 -5.80 12.89 50.09
C THR A 472 -5.72 12.03 51.36
N TYR A 473 -6.88 11.66 51.89
CA TYR A 473 -7.01 10.70 52.97
C TYR A 473 -7.26 9.29 52.42
N THR A 474 -6.82 8.28 53.15
CA THR A 474 -7.22 6.90 52.86
C THR A 474 -8.70 6.67 53.16
N ASP A 475 -9.34 5.85 52.35
CA ASP A 475 -10.70 5.34 52.58
C ASP A 475 -10.73 4.23 53.65
N ALA A 476 -11.92 3.61 53.83
CA ALA A 476 -12.14 2.54 54.81
C ALA A 476 -11.28 1.28 54.57
N ASP A 477 -10.81 1.07 53.34
CA ASP A 477 -9.93 -0.03 52.96
C ASP A 477 -8.44 0.36 53.04
N GLY A 478 -8.15 1.56 53.56
CA GLY A 478 -6.80 2.07 53.74
C GLY A 478 -6.15 2.51 52.42
N VAL A 479 -6.93 2.85 51.40
CA VAL A 479 -6.43 3.20 50.06
C VAL A 479 -6.49 4.70 49.83
N ALA A 480 -5.36 5.28 49.40
CA ALA A 480 -5.31 6.60 48.80
C ALA A 480 -4.87 6.46 47.34
N GLN A 481 -5.68 6.97 46.41
CA GLN A 481 -5.44 6.82 44.98
C GLN A 481 -5.71 8.13 44.22
N THR A 482 -4.92 8.35 43.17
CA THR A 482 -5.15 9.39 42.16
C THR A 482 -4.68 8.91 40.79
N THR A 483 -4.95 9.69 39.75
CA THR A 483 -4.45 9.48 38.38
C THR A 483 -3.48 10.58 37.97
N VAL A 484 -2.49 10.25 37.16
CA VAL A 484 -1.50 11.18 36.61
C VAL A 484 -1.36 10.95 35.10
N ASN A 485 -1.18 12.02 34.33
CA ASN A 485 -0.74 11.91 32.94
C ASN A 485 0.77 11.59 32.92
N TYR A 486 1.11 10.34 32.60
CA TYR A 486 2.47 9.86 32.52
C TYR A 486 3.19 10.45 31.30
N GLN A 487 4.31 11.14 31.55
CA GLN A 487 5.15 11.74 30.50
C GLN A 487 6.60 11.26 30.56
N GLY A 488 6.85 10.19 31.31
CA GLY A 488 8.19 9.69 31.64
C GLY A 488 8.30 9.27 33.10
N ASP A 489 9.29 8.41 33.39
CA ASP A 489 9.57 7.95 34.74
C ASP A 489 9.89 9.13 35.65
N ARG A 490 9.31 9.12 36.86
CA ARG A 490 9.48 10.20 37.86
C ARG A 490 9.82 9.63 39.22
N ASN A 491 10.78 10.24 39.90
CA ASN A 491 11.08 9.86 41.29
C ASN A 491 10.02 10.42 42.24
N LEU A 492 9.46 9.56 43.07
CA LEU A 492 8.38 9.91 43.99
C LEU A 492 8.88 9.95 45.43
N GLU A 493 8.44 10.95 46.16
CA GLU A 493 8.44 10.95 47.61
C GLU A 493 7.01 10.74 48.13
N ILE A 494 6.87 9.80 49.06
CA ILE A 494 5.62 9.44 49.69
C ILE A 494 5.73 9.74 51.19
N ARG A 495 4.79 10.55 51.71
CA ARG A 495 4.66 10.82 53.14
C ARG A 495 3.28 10.39 53.61
N VAL A 496 3.23 9.61 54.68
CA VAL A 496 1.98 9.17 55.29
C VAL A 496 1.95 9.60 56.74
N ARG A 497 0.84 10.21 57.16
CA ARG A 497 0.63 10.68 58.54
C ARG A 497 -0.78 10.42 59.02
N LYS A 498 -0.91 10.00 60.27
CA LYS A 498 -2.18 9.95 61.01
C LYS A 498 -1.91 10.34 62.45
N SER A 499 -1.99 11.64 62.72
CA SER A 499 -1.53 12.25 63.99
C SER A 499 -2.59 13.12 64.65
N SER A 500 -3.83 13.10 64.16
CA SER A 500 -4.91 13.91 64.72
C SER A 500 -5.45 13.29 66.01
N PRO A 501 -5.50 14.03 67.13
CA PRO A 501 -6.07 13.55 68.40
C PRO A 501 -7.53 13.10 68.30
N THR A 502 -8.28 13.65 67.36
CA THR A 502 -9.72 13.39 67.20
C THR A 502 -10.02 12.15 66.35
N GLU A 503 -9.00 11.52 65.75
CA GLU A 503 -9.14 10.41 64.78
C GLU A 503 -8.76 9.04 65.36
N GLY A 504 -8.61 8.93 66.68
CA GLY A 504 -8.26 7.67 67.37
C GLY A 504 -6.76 7.43 67.47
N THR A 505 -6.32 6.22 67.14
CA THR A 505 -4.90 5.80 67.24
C THR A 505 -4.00 6.68 66.40
N ARG A 506 -2.98 7.27 67.03
CA ARG A 506 -1.92 8.00 66.32
C ARG A 506 -0.82 7.05 65.88
N TYR A 507 -0.21 7.37 64.75
CA TYR A 507 0.85 6.58 64.16
C TYR A 507 2.09 7.44 63.88
N ILE A 508 3.26 6.82 63.99
CA ILE A 508 4.53 7.43 63.61
C ILE A 508 4.50 7.75 62.11
N PRO A 509 4.73 9.01 61.69
CA PRO A 509 4.74 9.36 60.28
C PRO A 509 5.81 8.59 59.51
N VAL A 510 5.46 8.15 58.30
CA VAL A 510 6.38 7.43 57.41
C VAL A 510 6.73 8.32 56.21
N ARG A 511 8.01 8.32 55.85
CA ARG A 511 8.52 8.87 54.59
C ARG A 511 9.21 7.74 53.83
N THR A 512 8.80 7.53 52.59
CA THR A 512 9.37 6.52 51.70
C THR A 512 9.46 7.06 50.27
N TYR A 513 10.08 6.29 49.39
CA TYR A 513 10.38 6.68 48.02
C TYR A 513 9.94 5.60 47.05
N GLY A 514 9.74 5.99 45.80
CA GLY A 514 9.40 5.09 44.71
C GLY A 514 9.61 5.76 43.36
N THR A 515 9.20 5.07 42.29
CA THR A 515 9.28 5.59 40.93
C THR A 515 7.93 5.41 40.25
N LEU A 516 7.37 6.49 39.71
CA LEU A 516 6.24 6.40 38.80
C LEU A 516 6.76 5.83 37.48
N THR A 517 6.11 4.79 36.97
CA THR A 517 6.44 4.18 35.67
C THR A 517 5.28 4.30 34.70
N SER A 518 5.45 3.83 33.47
CA SER A 518 4.36 3.69 32.49
C SER A 518 3.22 2.78 32.96
N SER A 519 3.45 1.92 33.96
CA SER A 519 2.41 1.10 34.60
C SER A 519 1.76 1.78 35.82
N GLY A 520 2.13 3.04 36.10
CA GLY A 520 1.77 3.75 37.32
C GLY A 520 2.70 3.45 38.49
N PHE A 521 2.19 3.71 39.70
CA PHE A 521 2.89 3.48 40.96
C PHE A 521 1.94 2.84 41.97
N THR A 522 2.39 1.78 42.63
CA THR A 522 1.65 1.16 43.73
C THR A 522 2.61 0.80 44.86
N THR A 523 2.27 1.16 46.09
CA THR A 523 3.05 0.76 47.27
C THR A 523 2.17 0.51 48.49
N THR A 524 2.68 -0.28 49.44
CA THR A 524 2.07 -0.47 50.77
C THR A 524 2.98 0.14 51.82
N VAL A 525 2.43 1.07 52.60
CA VAL A 525 3.09 1.73 53.73
C VAL A 525 2.57 1.14 55.02
N ILE A 526 3.47 0.54 55.81
CA ILE A 526 3.17 0.03 57.15
C ILE A 526 3.44 1.12 58.18
N MET A 527 2.44 1.47 58.97
CA MET A 527 2.54 2.44 60.06
C MET A 527 2.52 1.75 61.43
N TYR A 528 3.33 2.26 62.35
CA TYR A 528 3.38 1.78 63.73
C TYR A 528 2.70 2.79 64.66
N PRO A 529 1.88 2.33 65.63
CA PRO A 529 1.27 3.22 66.62
C PRO A 529 2.33 4.04 67.37
N ASP A 530 2.06 5.33 67.56
CA ASP A 530 2.89 6.21 68.36
C ASP A 530 2.50 6.08 69.84
N THR A 531 3.34 5.40 70.62
CA THR A 531 3.09 5.17 72.05
C THR A 531 3.56 6.32 72.94
N VAL A 532 4.15 7.38 72.38
CA VAL A 532 4.74 8.50 73.11
C VAL A 532 3.88 9.76 72.96
N ALA A 533 3.31 10.00 71.77
CA ALA A 533 2.41 11.11 71.52
C ALA A 533 0.94 10.74 71.81
N LEU A 534 0.54 10.69 73.08
CA LEU A 534 -0.88 10.50 73.49
C LEU A 534 -1.76 11.71 73.17
#